data_AF-A0A1F5FLV0-F1
#
_entry.id   AF-A0A1F5FLV0-F1
#
_cell.length_a   1.000
_cell.length_b   1.000
_cell.length_c   1.000
_cell.angle_alpha   90.00
_cell.angle_beta   90.00
_cell.angle_gamma   90.00
#
_symmetry.space_group_name_H-M   'P 1'
#
loop_
_entity.id
_entity.type
_entity.pdbx_description
1 polymer ?
#
loop_
_entity_poly.entity_id
_entity_poly.type
_entity_poly.pdbx_seq_one_letter_code
_entity_poly.pdbx_strand_id
1 'polypeptide(L)'
;MTERQGEEEWPFKVEFSPNSDWSDLTYTVFFQNPLSSTDKITIQEIVSTWANIGVEKGYGGFMHSWEIGETSWTKKDTTFSFWADMGSSEPEKAIGPVFDSLANTGMVKKIKIS
;
A
#
# COMPACT_ATOMS: atom_id res chain seq x y z
N MET A 1 11.47 12.96 29.16
CA MET A 1 11.77 12.90 27.72
C MET A 1 12.24 11.49 27.46
N THR A 2 11.36 10.64 26.97
CA THR A 2 11.69 9.25 26.69
C THR A 2 11.98 9.17 25.19
N GLU A 3 13.24 8.94 24.86
CA GLU A 3 13.69 8.65 23.51
C GLU A 3 12.92 7.42 23.00
N ARG A 4 12.08 7.61 21.97
CA ARG A 4 11.51 6.48 21.22
C ARG A 4 12.62 5.89 20.36
N GLN A 5 13.28 4.86 20.87
CA GLN A 5 14.22 4.05 20.10
C GLN A 5 13.42 3.16 19.13
N GLY A 6 13.66 3.35 17.83
CA GLY A 6 13.37 2.37 16.78
C GLY A 6 11.91 2.28 16.31
N GLU A 7 11.33 3.38 15.81
CA GLU A 7 10.28 3.23 14.81
C GLU A 7 11.01 2.86 13.50
N GLU A 8 10.92 1.60 13.05
CA GLU A 8 11.31 1.21 11.69
C GLU A 8 10.43 2.01 10.72
N GLU A 9 10.87 3.22 10.38
CA GLU A 9 10.26 3.96 9.28
C GLU A 9 10.42 3.13 8.01
N TRP A 10 9.30 2.83 7.34
CA TRP A 10 9.33 2.17 6.05
C TRP A 10 10.30 2.89 5.10
N PRO A 11 11.01 2.17 4.22
CA PRO A 11 12.04 2.74 3.34
C PRO A 11 11.47 3.69 2.26
N PHE A 12 10.17 3.91 2.25
CA PHE A 12 9.45 4.78 1.33
C PHE A 12 8.66 5.85 2.06
N LYS A 13 8.42 6.97 1.39
CA LYS A 13 7.63 8.08 1.96
C LYS A 13 6.15 7.71 2.05
N VAL A 14 5.52 7.96 3.19
CA VAL A 14 4.07 7.86 3.36
C VAL A 14 3.46 9.26 3.44
N GLU A 15 2.39 9.51 2.67
CA GLU A 15 1.64 10.77 2.70
C GLU A 15 0.15 10.50 2.90
N PHE A 16 -0.44 11.13 3.93
CA PHE A 16 -1.87 11.09 4.19
C PHE A 16 -2.51 12.41 3.76
N SER A 17 -3.63 12.34 3.06
CA SER A 17 -4.38 13.54 2.70
C SER A 17 -5.07 14.10 3.95
N PRO A 18 -5.01 15.42 4.19
CA PRO A 18 -5.76 16.02 5.28
C PRO A 18 -7.25 15.82 4.96
N ASN A 19 -7.98 15.14 5.85
CA ASN A 19 -9.42 14.81 5.75
C ASN A 19 -9.79 13.44 5.14
N SER A 20 -8.88 12.48 5.02
CA SER A 20 -9.27 11.11 4.67
C SER A 20 -10.08 10.49 5.82
N ASP A 21 -11.31 10.06 5.52
CA ASP A 21 -12.10 9.20 6.41
C ASP A 21 -11.57 7.76 6.29
N TRP A 22 -11.73 6.94 7.32
CA TRP A 22 -11.23 5.56 7.36
C TRP A 22 -12.03 4.60 6.46
N SER A 23 -13.14 5.10 5.92
CA SER A 23 -13.89 4.53 4.80
C SER A 23 -13.46 5.15 3.48
N ASP A 24 -13.48 4.38 2.40
CA ASP A 24 -13.31 4.88 1.04
C ASP A 24 -11.87 5.37 0.72
N LEU A 25 -10.84 4.70 1.24
CA LEU A 25 -9.45 5.12 1.05
C LEU A 25 -8.88 4.69 -0.31
N THR A 26 -8.34 5.64 -1.04
CA THR A 26 -7.53 5.38 -2.23
C THR A 26 -6.04 5.38 -1.88
N TYR A 27 -5.39 4.27 -2.17
CA TYR A 27 -3.95 4.08 -2.02
C TYR A 27 -3.29 4.23 -3.39
N THR A 28 -2.38 5.18 -3.54
CA THR A 28 -1.56 5.35 -4.73
C THR A 28 -0.11 5.02 -4.42
N VAL A 29 0.38 3.92 -5.00
CA VAL A 29 1.75 3.42 -4.86
C VAL A 29 2.60 3.95 -6.02
N PHE A 30 3.69 4.64 -5.69
CA PHE A 30 4.67 5.16 -6.64
C PHE A 30 5.91 4.27 -6.64
N PHE A 31 6.34 3.83 -7.82
CA PHE A 31 7.50 2.96 -7.97
C PHE A 31 8.79 3.74 -8.24
N GLN A 32 9.93 3.18 -7.81
CA GLN A 32 11.25 3.76 -8.04
C GLN A 32 11.66 3.66 -9.52
N ASN A 33 11.31 2.55 -10.17
CA ASN A 33 11.66 2.21 -11.54
C ASN A 33 10.47 1.58 -12.27
N PRO A 34 10.49 1.50 -13.61
CA PRO A 34 9.57 0.66 -14.36
C PRO A 34 9.55 -0.78 -13.83
N LEU A 35 8.37 -1.39 -13.78
CA LEU A 35 8.16 -2.73 -13.27
C LEU A 35 8.09 -3.76 -14.40
N SER A 36 8.70 -4.92 -14.16
CA SER A 36 8.57 -6.09 -15.03
C SER A 36 7.21 -6.78 -14.83
N SER A 37 6.88 -7.72 -15.73
CA SER A 37 5.67 -8.54 -15.56
C SER A 37 5.68 -9.37 -14.28
N THR A 38 6.86 -9.79 -13.80
CA THR A 38 6.99 -10.54 -12.55
C THR A 38 6.71 -9.63 -11.36
N ASP A 39 7.29 -8.42 -11.35
CA ASP A 39 7.08 -7.44 -10.28
C ASP A 39 5.59 -7.07 -10.17
N LYS A 40 4.91 -6.89 -11.31
CA LYS A 40 3.47 -6.67 -11.38
C LYS A 40 2.69 -7.77 -10.64
N ILE A 41 2.98 -9.04 -10.92
CA ILE A 41 2.31 -10.18 -10.27
C ILE A 41 2.54 -10.12 -8.76
N THR A 42 3.78 -9.90 -8.33
CA THR A 42 4.14 -9.80 -6.91
C THR A 42 3.38 -8.68 -6.20
N ILE A 43 3.31 -7.47 -6.77
CA ILE A 43 2.56 -6.34 -6.18
C ILE A 43 1.06 -6.65 -6.09
N GLN A 44 0.49 -7.26 -7.14
CA GLN A 44 -0.92 -7.64 -7.16
C GLN A 44 -1.25 -8.69 -6.11
N GLU A 45 -0.38 -9.69 -5.94
CA GLU A 45 -0.52 -10.71 -4.90
C GLU A 45 -0.46 -10.09 -3.51
N ILE A 46 0.53 -9.23 -3.23
CA ILE A 46 0.66 -8.54 -1.94
C ILE A 46 -0.64 -7.81 -1.56
N VAL A 47 -1.16 -6.99 -2.47
CA VAL A 47 -2.36 -6.17 -2.23
C VAL A 47 -3.60 -7.04 -2.11
N SER A 48 -3.74 -8.06 -2.97
CA SER A 48 -4.87 -9.00 -2.92
C SER A 48 -4.86 -9.83 -1.64
N THR A 49 -3.70 -10.29 -1.18
CA THR A 49 -3.54 -11.04 0.07
C THR A 49 -3.89 -10.16 1.26
N TRP A 50 -3.40 -8.93 1.31
CA TRP A 50 -3.75 -7.97 2.36
C TRP A 50 -5.25 -7.69 2.41
N ALA A 51 -5.88 -7.49 1.25
CA ALA A 51 -7.31 -7.19 1.17
C ALA A 51 -8.18 -8.37 1.60
N ASN A 52 -7.88 -9.58 1.10
CA ASN A 52 -8.69 -10.77 1.35
C ASN A 52 -8.50 -11.31 2.78
N ILE A 53 -7.26 -11.37 3.27
CA ILE A 53 -6.95 -11.96 4.59
C ILE A 53 -7.17 -10.96 5.72
N GLY A 54 -7.00 -9.66 5.44
CA GLY A 54 -7.14 -8.61 6.44
C GLY A 54 -8.50 -8.67 7.14
N VAL A 55 -9.59 -8.63 6.36
CA VAL A 55 -10.96 -8.56 6.88
C VAL A 55 -11.26 -9.72 7.85
N GLU A 56 -10.81 -10.93 7.54
CA GLU A 56 -11.03 -12.11 8.39
C GLU A 56 -10.18 -12.10 9.68
N LYS A 57 -9.02 -11.44 9.66
CA LYS A 57 -8.06 -11.44 10.78
C LYS A 57 -8.06 -10.14 11.61
N GLY A 58 -8.98 -9.21 11.33
CA GLY A 58 -9.10 -7.95 12.06
C GLY A 58 -7.99 -6.94 11.76
N TYR A 59 -7.35 -7.06 10.59
CA TYR A 59 -6.38 -6.12 10.05
C TYR A 59 -6.68 -5.83 8.57
N GLY A 60 -5.86 -5.08 7.84
CA GLY A 60 -6.06 -4.87 6.39
C GLY A 60 -7.34 -4.15 5.98
N GLY A 61 -7.90 -4.44 4.80
CA GLY A 61 -9.00 -3.67 4.23
C GLY A 61 -9.86 -4.35 3.16
N PHE A 62 -11.12 -3.91 3.00
CA PHE A 62 -12.01 -4.45 1.95
C PHE A 62 -11.74 -3.74 0.62
N MET A 63 -11.12 -4.45 -0.33
CA MET A 63 -10.79 -3.87 -1.64
C MET A 63 -12.02 -3.81 -2.54
N HIS A 64 -12.36 -2.59 -2.99
CA HIS A 64 -13.47 -2.34 -3.93
C HIS A 64 -13.02 -2.47 -5.38
N SER A 65 -11.86 -1.88 -5.70
CA SER A 65 -11.32 -1.88 -7.05
C SER A 65 -9.82 -1.58 -7.03
N TRP A 66 -9.18 -1.80 -8.17
CA TRP A 66 -7.83 -1.32 -8.44
C TRP A 66 -7.72 -0.96 -9.91
N GLU A 67 -6.98 0.10 -10.22
CA GLU A 67 -6.87 0.66 -11.56
C GLU A 67 -5.41 0.78 -11.98
N ILE A 68 -5.07 0.09 -13.07
CA ILE A 68 -3.87 0.37 -13.86
C ILE A 68 -3.94 -0.36 -15.21
N GLY A 69 -3.70 0.37 -16.30
CA GLY A 69 -3.58 -0.25 -17.63
C GLY A 69 -2.31 -1.10 -17.74
N GLU A 70 -2.39 -2.27 -18.36
CA GLU A 70 -1.31 -3.26 -18.42
C GLU A 70 0.02 -2.72 -18.96
N THR A 71 -0.03 -1.80 -19.94
CA THR A 71 1.16 -1.17 -20.53
C THR A 71 1.74 -0.04 -19.69
N SER A 72 1.08 0.34 -18.59
CA SER A 72 1.55 1.42 -17.71
C SER A 72 2.70 0.92 -16.84
N TRP A 73 2.67 -0.32 -16.35
CA TRP A 73 3.68 -0.85 -15.42
C TRP A 73 5.13 -0.73 -15.90
N THR A 74 5.35 -0.84 -17.22
CA THR A 74 6.68 -0.74 -17.83
C THR A 74 7.12 0.69 -18.14
N LYS A 75 6.30 1.69 -17.83
CA LYS A 75 6.63 3.11 -17.99
C LYS A 75 7.22 3.69 -16.72
N LYS A 76 8.12 4.65 -16.90
CA LYS A 76 8.66 5.44 -15.81
C LYS A 76 7.54 6.25 -15.14
N ASP A 77 7.65 6.45 -13.84
CA ASP A 77 6.73 7.23 -13.01
C ASP A 77 5.30 6.66 -12.95
N THR A 78 5.12 5.39 -13.32
CA THR A 78 3.85 4.71 -13.18
C THR A 78 3.46 4.54 -11.73
N THR A 79 2.16 4.67 -11.50
CA THR A 79 1.53 4.49 -10.19
C THR A 79 0.50 3.37 -10.25
N PHE A 80 0.47 2.57 -9.21
CA PHE A 80 -0.59 1.60 -8.97
C PHE A 80 -1.56 2.16 -7.95
N SER A 81 -2.84 2.25 -8.30
CA SER A 81 -3.88 2.72 -7.40
C SER A 81 -4.86 1.60 -7.06
N PHE A 82 -5.20 1.50 -5.78
CA PHE A 82 -6.25 0.60 -5.32
C PHE A 82 -7.12 1.29 -4.28
N TRP A 83 -8.39 0.91 -4.27
CA TRP A 83 -9.40 1.44 -3.39
C TRP A 83 -9.79 0.37 -2.37
N ALA A 84 -9.68 0.70 -1.08
CA ALA A 84 -10.06 -0.21 -0.01
C ALA A 84 -10.57 0.52 1.24
N ASP A 85 -11.54 -0.08 1.94
CA ASP A 85 -11.94 0.32 3.29
C ASP A 85 -11.01 -0.27 4.33
N MET A 86 -10.86 0.36 5.50
CA MET A 86 -10.04 -0.20 6.57
C MET A 86 -10.81 -1.23 7.41
N GLY A 87 -10.21 -2.41 7.59
CA GLY A 87 -10.71 -3.50 8.44
C GLY A 87 -10.31 -3.37 9.92
N SER A 88 -9.54 -2.35 10.28
CA SER A 88 -9.16 -2.05 11.66
C SER A 88 -9.17 -0.55 11.92
N SER A 89 -9.53 -0.15 13.14
CA SER A 89 -9.42 1.23 13.62
C SER A 89 -8.01 1.60 14.08
N GLU A 90 -7.07 0.64 14.13
CA GLU A 90 -5.67 0.86 14.47
C GLU A 90 -4.83 0.97 13.18
N PRO A 91 -4.30 2.16 12.83
CA PRO A 91 -3.56 2.40 11.60
C PRO A 91 -2.47 1.38 11.31
N GLU A 92 -1.60 1.12 12.28
CA GLU A 92 -0.44 0.24 12.14
C GLU A 92 -0.85 -1.20 11.83
N LYS A 93 -1.93 -1.69 12.44
CA LYS A 93 -2.48 -3.00 12.11
C LYS A 93 -3.12 -2.99 10.73
N ALA A 94 -3.83 -1.92 10.40
CA ALA A 94 -4.58 -1.78 9.17
C ALA A 94 -3.65 -1.74 7.93
N ILE A 95 -2.59 -0.93 7.97
CA ILE A 95 -1.69 -0.68 6.82
C ILE A 95 -0.34 -1.40 6.93
N GLY A 96 0.12 -1.71 8.13
CA GLY A 96 1.46 -2.27 8.38
C GLY A 96 1.74 -3.53 7.54
N PRO A 97 0.87 -4.54 7.53
CA PRO A 97 1.15 -5.77 6.78
C PRO A 97 1.37 -5.56 5.28
N VAL A 98 0.61 -4.66 4.63
CA VAL A 98 0.84 -4.35 3.21
C VAL A 98 2.07 -3.47 3.02
N PHE A 99 2.34 -2.54 3.92
CA PHE A 99 3.51 -1.68 3.84
C PHE A 99 4.81 -2.46 4.06
N ASP A 100 4.84 -3.39 5.01
CA ASP A 100 5.97 -4.29 5.26
C ASP A 100 6.23 -5.18 4.04
N SER A 101 5.17 -5.76 3.47
CA SER A 101 5.26 -6.58 2.26
C SER A 101 5.80 -5.77 1.08
N LEU A 102 5.32 -4.55 0.90
CA LEU A 102 5.79 -3.63 -0.14
C LEU A 102 7.24 -3.16 0.12
N ALA A 103 7.62 -2.93 1.37
CA ALA A 103 8.98 -2.55 1.75
C ALA A 103 9.98 -3.65 1.38
N ASN A 104 9.62 -4.91 1.60
CA ASN A 104 10.43 -6.07 1.24
C ASN A 104 10.70 -6.21 -0.26
N THR A 105 9.88 -5.59 -1.12
CA THR A 105 10.14 -5.58 -2.57
C THR A 105 11.29 -4.65 -2.96
N GLY A 106 11.55 -3.60 -2.18
CA GLY A 106 12.47 -2.51 -2.55
C GLY A 106 12.02 -1.68 -3.75
N MET A 107 10.82 -1.91 -4.30
CA MET A 107 10.35 -1.27 -5.54
C MET A 107 9.62 0.05 -5.29
N VAL A 108 9.10 0.23 -4.07
CA VAL A 108 8.24 1.36 -3.72
C VAL A 108 9.09 2.58 -3.35
N LYS A 109 8.70 3.73 -3.89
CA LYS A 109 9.29 5.04 -3.60
C LYS A 109 8.44 5.82 -2.59
N LYS A 110 7.12 5.73 -2.75
CA LYS A 110 6.15 6.52 -1.99
C LYS A 110 4.78 5.86 -2.03
N ILE A 111 4.01 6.02 -0.97
CA ILE A 111 2.58 5.71 -0.93
C ILE A 111 1.82 6.97 -0.52
N LYS A 112 0.78 7.32 -1.28
CA LYS A 112 -0.18 8.37 -0.92
C LYS A 112 -1.51 7.71 -0.57
N ILE A 113 -2.11 8.12 0.54
CA ILE A 113 -3.43 7.70 0.99
C ILE A 113 -4.34 8.94 0.94
N SER A 114 -5.47 8.83 0.26
CA SER A 114 -6.47 9.90 0.12
C SER A 114 -7.88 9.39 0.32
#